data_AF-A0A9P0AFS3-F1
#
_entry.id   AF-A0A9P0AFS3-F1
#
_cell.length_a   1.000
_cell.length_b   1.000
_cell.length_c   1.000
_cell.angle_alpha   90.00
_cell.angle_beta   90.00
_cell.angle_gamma   90.00
#
_symmetry.space_group_name_H-M   'P 1'
#
loop_
_entity.id
_entity.type
_entity.pdbx_description
1 polymer ?
#
loop_
_entity_poly.entity_id
_entity_poly.type
_entity_poly.pdbx_seq_one_letter_code
_entity_poly.pdbx_strand_id
1 'polypeptide(L)'
;MLSNNGNTIDYRNKLILAPMVRIGTLPIRLLSIDYGADLVYSEEIIDHKLLRCNRRVNDVLKTVDFIDRSDGTIVFRTCAKERSKVILQLGTSDPDRALKAAKLLENDVAGVDVNMGCPKEFSIKGGMGAALLSNPDKACSILKNLVRNLAIPVTCKIRVLDTIEETVELSKKLSECGIAALAVHGRMRHERPQHSNRNDFIKKVSEVVPVPLIANGGSKEIENYSDFEKFKIATGCSSVMVARAAEWNCSIFRPEGKLPLTDVIKAYLHYAIDYDNAPANCKYCIQNMLQDLQETEEGKALLKAQTLEQISAVWGLDNYYRLKEAEYRAKGILDRWEVKPINETKRRKVITDDSNSDDDTKELRCAFIRNLYPADSDLPKTRLMVYARRKGLEQPKYISSQSDKLFKSIVVFNNQKYSSSYWEKNRRWAEQTAALVCLCYEGVIDKVALESNGSIK
;
A
#
# COMPACT_ATOMS: atom_id res chain seq x y z
N MET A 1 -32.34 -17.15 -20.20
CA MET A 1 -31.79 -17.70 -18.95
C MET A 1 -30.30 -17.92 -19.15
N LEU A 2 -29.45 -17.04 -18.59
CA LEU A 2 -28.01 -17.26 -18.50
C LEU A 2 -27.69 -17.39 -17.01
N SER A 3 -27.81 -18.62 -16.52
CA SER A 3 -27.33 -19.02 -15.21
C SER A 3 -25.81 -19.10 -15.25
N ASN A 4 -25.13 -18.05 -14.80
CA ASN A 4 -23.72 -18.10 -14.45
C ASN A 4 -23.64 -17.75 -12.95
N ASN A 5 -23.69 -18.77 -12.10
CA ASN A 5 -23.54 -18.67 -10.65
C ASN A 5 -22.08 -18.36 -10.28
N GLY A 6 -21.57 -17.23 -10.77
CA GLY A 6 -20.42 -16.54 -10.20
C GLY A 6 -20.87 -15.68 -9.04
N ASN A 7 -20.00 -15.42 -8.08
CA ASN A 7 -20.27 -14.65 -6.87
C ASN A 7 -20.55 -13.17 -7.24
N THR A 8 -21.74 -12.85 -7.76
CA THR A 8 -22.06 -11.51 -8.26
C THR A 8 -22.41 -10.59 -7.10
N ILE A 9 -21.54 -9.61 -6.84
CA ILE A 9 -21.80 -8.53 -5.88
C ILE A 9 -22.97 -7.69 -6.36
N ASP A 10 -23.93 -7.41 -5.48
CA ASP A 10 -24.92 -6.35 -5.67
C ASP A 10 -24.39 -5.03 -5.09
N TYR A 11 -24.24 -4.01 -5.95
CA TYR A 11 -23.74 -2.69 -5.56
C TYR A 11 -24.83 -1.74 -5.03
N ARG A 12 -26.09 -2.19 -4.89
CA ARG A 12 -27.17 -1.37 -4.32
C ARG A 12 -27.18 -1.41 -2.80
N ASN A 13 -27.56 -0.29 -2.17
CA ASN A 13 -27.71 -0.17 -0.72
C ASN A 13 -26.45 -0.57 0.05
N LYS A 14 -25.29 -0.11 -0.41
CA LYS A 14 -23.98 -0.41 0.17
C LYS A 14 -23.33 0.84 0.77
N LEU A 15 -22.65 0.65 1.89
CA LEU A 15 -21.69 1.58 2.47
C LEU A 15 -20.28 1.11 2.10
N ILE A 16 -19.54 1.97 1.40
CA ILE A 16 -18.33 1.55 0.68
C ILE A 16 -17.13 2.36 1.17
N LEU A 17 -16.03 1.68 1.52
CA LEU A 17 -14.74 2.34 1.71
C LEU A 17 -14.15 2.69 0.34
N ALA A 18 -13.87 3.98 0.13
CA ALA A 18 -13.30 4.49 -1.11
C ALA A 18 -11.85 4.05 -1.32
N PRO A 19 -11.38 3.95 -2.58
CA PRO A 19 -9.99 3.72 -2.89
C PRO A 19 -9.15 4.94 -2.49
N MET A 20 -8.12 4.70 -1.68
CA MET A 20 -7.24 5.76 -1.16
C MET A 20 -5.79 5.26 -1.18
N VAL A 21 -4.95 5.87 -2.01
CA VAL A 21 -3.52 5.54 -2.10
C VAL A 21 -2.87 5.64 -0.73
N ARG A 22 -2.11 4.61 -0.33
CA ARG A 22 -1.51 4.40 1.00
C ARG A 22 -2.46 4.15 2.17
N ILE A 23 -3.73 4.55 2.12
CA ILE A 23 -4.67 4.30 3.23
C ILE A 23 -5.39 2.96 3.05
N GLY A 24 -5.83 2.65 1.82
CA GLY A 24 -6.61 1.45 1.48
C GLY A 24 -5.82 0.14 1.49
N THR A 25 -4.85 -0.02 2.40
CA THR A 25 -4.13 -1.27 2.67
C THR A 25 -4.98 -2.21 3.52
N LEU A 26 -4.57 -3.49 3.62
CA LEU A 26 -5.38 -4.54 4.26
C LEU A 26 -5.91 -4.16 5.66
N PRO A 27 -5.13 -3.56 6.59
CA PRO A 27 -5.65 -3.25 7.92
C PRO A 27 -6.84 -2.29 7.93
N ILE A 28 -6.82 -1.20 7.13
CA ILE A 28 -7.96 -0.27 7.07
C ILE A 28 -9.18 -0.94 6.43
N ARG A 29 -8.97 -1.78 5.41
CA ARG A 29 -10.07 -2.49 4.74
C ARG A 29 -10.77 -3.45 5.70
N LEU A 30 -10.01 -4.27 6.43
CA LEU A 30 -10.57 -5.19 7.42
C LEU A 30 -11.26 -4.45 8.56
N LEU A 31 -10.65 -3.39 9.07
CA LEU A 31 -11.25 -2.61 10.15
C LEU A 31 -12.53 -1.89 9.71
N SER A 32 -12.58 -1.40 8.47
CA SER A 32 -13.80 -0.83 7.89
C SER A 32 -14.90 -1.88 7.76
N ILE A 33 -14.58 -3.12 7.39
CA ILE A 33 -15.53 -4.23 7.35
C ILE A 33 -16.08 -4.54 8.75
N ASP A 34 -15.23 -4.59 9.77
CA ASP A 34 -15.66 -4.83 11.16
C ASP A 34 -16.62 -3.75 11.66
N TYR A 35 -16.41 -2.53 11.18
CA TYR A 35 -17.25 -1.39 11.50
C TYR A 35 -18.49 -1.27 10.61
N GLY A 36 -18.73 -2.16 9.66
CA GLY A 36 -19.98 -2.19 8.90
C GLY A 36 -19.89 -1.70 7.45
N ALA A 37 -18.68 -1.50 6.90
CA ALA A 37 -18.53 -1.32 5.46
C ALA A 37 -18.89 -2.62 4.73
N ASP A 38 -19.78 -2.54 3.74
CA ASP A 38 -20.21 -3.69 2.97
C ASP A 38 -19.18 -4.10 1.92
N LEU A 39 -18.55 -3.09 1.29
CA LEU A 39 -17.52 -3.26 0.26
C LEU A 39 -16.34 -2.35 0.57
N VAL A 40 -15.14 -2.81 0.21
CA VAL A 40 -13.90 -2.07 0.47
C VAL A 40 -13.03 -2.04 -0.77
N TYR A 41 -12.60 -0.84 -1.19
CA TYR A 41 -11.72 -0.72 -2.34
C TYR A 41 -10.26 -0.77 -1.90
N SER A 42 -9.41 -1.40 -2.71
CA SER A 42 -7.96 -1.27 -2.57
C SER A 42 -7.54 0.18 -2.81
N GLU A 43 -6.29 0.51 -2.47
CA GLU A 43 -5.66 1.65 -3.12
C GLU A 43 -5.62 1.49 -4.65
N GLU A 44 -5.43 2.60 -5.38
CA GLU A 44 -5.16 2.55 -6.81
C GLU A 44 -3.81 1.87 -7.03
N ILE A 45 -3.82 0.73 -7.74
CA ILE A 45 -2.61 0.00 -8.12
C ILE A 45 -2.41 0.09 -9.63
N ILE A 46 -1.23 0.53 -10.05
CA ILE A 46 -0.89 0.66 -11.46
C ILE A 46 -0.67 -0.73 -12.08
N ASP A 47 -1.33 -0.99 -13.21
CA ASP A 47 -1.28 -2.26 -13.93
C ASP A 47 0.16 -2.75 -14.19
N HIS A 48 1.07 -1.88 -14.61
CA HIS A 48 2.49 -2.16 -14.81
C HIS A 48 3.18 -2.71 -13.55
N LYS A 49 2.79 -2.27 -12.35
CA LYS A 49 3.35 -2.75 -11.09
C LYS A 49 2.81 -4.16 -10.77
N LEU A 50 1.51 -4.40 -11.00
CA LEU A 50 0.89 -5.72 -10.80
C LEU A 50 1.44 -6.78 -11.76
N LEU A 51 1.67 -6.43 -13.03
CA LEU A 51 2.22 -7.37 -14.02
C LEU A 51 3.63 -7.88 -13.70
N ARG A 52 4.37 -7.19 -12.83
CA ARG A 52 5.67 -7.66 -12.32
C ARG A 52 5.55 -8.58 -11.11
N CYS A 53 4.34 -8.76 -10.59
CA CYS A 53 4.14 -9.51 -9.37
C CYS A 53 4.13 -11.03 -9.61
N ASN A 54 4.42 -11.78 -8.56
CA ASN A 54 3.94 -13.16 -8.42
C ASN A 54 2.92 -13.24 -7.29
N ARG A 55 1.91 -14.08 -7.48
CA ARG A 55 0.96 -14.47 -6.44
C ARG A 55 1.63 -15.50 -5.53
N ARG A 56 1.61 -15.28 -4.22
CA ARG A 56 2.14 -16.19 -3.20
C ARG A 56 1.11 -16.37 -2.09
N VAL A 57 0.77 -17.62 -1.78
CA VAL A 57 0.03 -17.93 -0.56
C VAL A 57 0.99 -17.82 0.62
N ASN A 58 0.58 -17.09 1.65
CA ASN A 58 1.35 -16.89 2.87
C ASN A 58 0.63 -17.62 4.01
N ASP A 59 1.08 -18.85 4.29
CA ASP A 59 0.45 -19.71 5.28
C ASP A 59 0.63 -19.22 6.72
N VAL A 60 1.64 -18.38 6.99
CA VAL A 60 1.90 -17.85 8.33
C VAL A 60 0.87 -16.77 8.68
N LEU A 61 0.66 -15.81 7.77
CA LEU A 61 -0.31 -14.73 7.94
C LEU A 61 -1.73 -15.08 7.48
N LYS A 62 -1.91 -16.25 6.84
CA LYS A 62 -3.18 -16.65 6.18
C LYS A 62 -3.63 -15.63 5.14
N THR A 63 -2.69 -15.12 4.35
CA THR A 63 -2.92 -14.15 3.28
C THR A 63 -2.56 -14.69 1.91
N VAL A 64 -2.99 -13.96 0.89
CA VAL A 64 -2.44 -14.04 -0.47
C VAL A 64 -1.70 -12.73 -0.73
N ASP A 65 -0.42 -12.84 -1.08
CA ASP A 65 0.48 -11.72 -1.34
C ASP A 65 0.79 -11.63 -2.83
N PHE A 66 0.74 -10.42 -3.38
CA PHE A 66 1.21 -10.11 -4.72
C PHE A 66 2.49 -9.30 -4.61
N ILE A 67 3.62 -9.93 -4.94
CA ILE A 67 4.95 -9.43 -4.60
C ILE A 67 5.68 -9.03 -5.87
N ASP A 68 6.15 -7.79 -5.95
CA ASP A 68 6.98 -7.33 -7.08
C ASP A 68 8.30 -8.10 -7.06
N ARG A 69 8.55 -8.88 -8.11
CA ARG A 69 9.73 -9.75 -8.24
C ARG A 69 11.04 -8.98 -8.26
N SER A 70 11.01 -7.68 -8.59
CA SER A 70 12.23 -6.88 -8.71
C SER A 70 12.79 -6.38 -7.39
N ASP A 71 11.97 -6.27 -6.35
CA ASP A 71 12.40 -5.68 -5.08
C ASP A 71 11.72 -6.27 -3.83
N GLY A 72 10.94 -7.34 -3.98
CA GLY A 72 10.28 -8.05 -2.90
C GLY A 72 9.13 -7.28 -2.23
N THR A 73 8.72 -6.14 -2.78
CA THR A 73 7.64 -5.34 -2.17
C THR A 73 6.31 -6.03 -2.35
N ILE A 74 5.56 -6.18 -1.26
CA ILE A 74 4.15 -6.59 -1.30
C ILE A 74 3.34 -5.42 -1.87
N VAL A 75 2.84 -5.61 -3.09
CA VAL A 75 2.05 -4.61 -3.83
C VAL A 75 0.58 -4.67 -3.43
N PHE A 76 0.09 -5.88 -3.20
CA PHE A 76 -1.26 -6.12 -2.70
C PHE A 76 -1.23 -7.33 -1.77
N ARG A 77 -1.93 -7.23 -0.65
CA ARG A 77 -2.14 -8.31 0.31
C ARG A 77 -3.62 -8.37 0.61
N THR A 78 -4.18 -9.58 0.60
CA THR A 78 -5.58 -9.85 0.91
C THR A 78 -5.71 -11.14 1.73
N CYS A 79 -6.88 -11.36 2.32
CA CYS A 79 -7.18 -12.55 3.11
C CYS A 79 -8.64 -13.01 2.90
N ALA A 80 -8.95 -14.19 3.42
CA ALA A 80 -10.28 -14.80 3.25
C ALA A 80 -11.43 -13.90 3.75
N LYS A 81 -11.20 -13.09 4.80
CA LYS A 81 -12.21 -12.23 5.43
C LYS A 81 -12.78 -11.15 4.49
N GLU A 82 -11.97 -10.63 3.57
CA GLU A 82 -12.40 -9.58 2.63
C GLU A 82 -12.55 -10.07 1.19
N ARG A 83 -12.19 -11.32 0.87
CA ARG A 83 -12.17 -11.84 -0.51
C ARG A 83 -13.48 -11.62 -1.28
N SER A 84 -14.63 -11.69 -0.61
CA SER A 84 -15.96 -11.46 -1.18
C SER A 84 -16.43 -10.00 -1.13
N LYS A 85 -15.60 -9.07 -0.64
CA LYS A 85 -15.94 -7.65 -0.43
C LYS A 85 -14.93 -6.68 -1.03
N VAL A 86 -13.69 -7.13 -1.26
CA VAL A 86 -12.59 -6.27 -1.73
C VAL A 86 -12.69 -6.05 -3.24
N ILE A 87 -12.66 -4.78 -3.65
CA ILE A 87 -12.63 -4.38 -5.06
C ILE A 87 -11.24 -3.87 -5.40
N LEU A 88 -10.58 -4.47 -6.40
CA LEU A 88 -9.29 -4.02 -6.89
C LEU A 88 -9.46 -2.78 -7.76
N GLN A 89 -8.92 -1.64 -7.36
CA GLN A 89 -8.88 -0.47 -8.25
C GLN A 89 -7.57 -0.43 -9.07
N LEU A 90 -7.71 -0.46 -10.40
CA LEU A 90 -6.63 -0.35 -11.36
C LEU A 90 -6.44 1.08 -11.85
N GLY A 91 -5.19 1.54 -11.86
CA GLY A 91 -4.72 2.62 -12.72
C GLY A 91 -4.18 2.02 -14.02
N THR A 92 -4.82 2.31 -15.14
CA THR A 92 -4.47 1.74 -16.46
C THR A 92 -4.85 2.68 -17.60
N SER A 93 -4.22 2.51 -18.76
CA SER A 93 -4.48 3.27 -19.98
C SER A 93 -4.53 2.39 -21.23
N ASP A 94 -4.64 1.07 -21.05
CA ASP A 94 -4.54 0.06 -22.09
C ASP A 94 -5.41 -1.18 -21.78
N PRO A 95 -6.30 -1.58 -22.70
CA PRO A 95 -7.24 -2.67 -22.47
C PRO A 95 -6.58 -4.02 -22.15
N ASP A 96 -5.48 -4.35 -22.82
CA ASP A 96 -4.85 -5.67 -22.69
C ASP A 96 -4.02 -5.77 -21.42
N ARG A 97 -3.30 -4.70 -21.06
CA ARG A 97 -2.59 -4.63 -19.78
C ARG A 97 -3.56 -4.66 -18.61
N ALA A 98 -4.67 -3.91 -18.69
CA ALA A 98 -5.71 -3.93 -17.68
C ALA A 98 -6.23 -5.36 -17.45
N LEU A 99 -6.57 -6.08 -18.54
CA LEU A 99 -7.06 -7.45 -18.46
C LEU A 99 -6.04 -8.41 -17.86
N LYS A 100 -4.77 -8.34 -18.29
CA LYS A 100 -3.71 -9.18 -17.72
C LYS A 100 -3.49 -8.92 -16.24
N ALA A 101 -3.52 -7.65 -15.81
CA ALA A 101 -3.38 -7.28 -14.40
C ALA A 101 -4.59 -7.75 -13.57
N ALA A 102 -5.81 -7.58 -14.09
CA ALA A 102 -7.03 -8.05 -13.45
C ALA A 102 -7.07 -9.58 -13.30
N LYS A 103 -6.71 -10.33 -14.34
CA LYS A 103 -6.67 -11.80 -14.32
C LYS A 103 -5.71 -12.37 -13.28
N LEU A 104 -4.65 -11.63 -12.92
CA LEU A 104 -3.72 -12.05 -11.87
C LEU A 104 -4.40 -12.11 -10.49
N LEU A 105 -5.41 -11.26 -10.23
CA LEU A 105 -6.09 -11.12 -8.94
C LEU A 105 -7.55 -11.60 -8.95
N GLU A 106 -8.10 -11.97 -10.11
CA GLU A 106 -9.52 -12.32 -10.30
C GLU A 106 -10.06 -13.32 -9.27
N ASN A 107 -9.24 -14.26 -8.83
CA ASN A 107 -9.65 -15.27 -7.86
C ASN A 107 -9.55 -14.83 -6.40
N ASP A 108 -8.92 -13.69 -6.12
CA ASP A 108 -8.59 -13.20 -4.78
C ASP A 108 -9.34 -11.91 -4.40
N VAL A 109 -10.11 -11.35 -5.33
CA VAL A 109 -10.92 -10.15 -5.13
C VAL A 109 -12.36 -10.38 -5.60
N ALA A 110 -13.27 -9.55 -5.13
CA ALA A 110 -14.69 -9.69 -5.42
C ALA A 110 -15.10 -8.94 -6.72
N GLY A 111 -14.34 -7.92 -7.11
CA GLY A 111 -14.57 -7.15 -8.33
C GLY A 111 -13.34 -6.33 -8.73
N VAL A 112 -13.39 -5.76 -9.93
CA VAL A 112 -12.35 -4.87 -10.47
C VAL A 112 -12.94 -3.51 -10.79
N ASP A 113 -12.25 -2.46 -10.39
CA ASP A 113 -12.60 -1.07 -10.68
C ASP A 113 -11.53 -0.40 -11.54
N VAL A 114 -11.93 0.46 -12.47
CA VAL A 114 -11.00 1.32 -13.22
C VAL A 114 -11.05 2.75 -12.68
N ASN A 115 -9.90 3.25 -12.24
CA ASN A 115 -9.78 4.66 -11.82
C ASN A 115 -9.80 5.58 -13.05
N MET A 116 -10.83 6.41 -13.12
CA MET A 116 -10.99 7.46 -14.12
C MET A 116 -11.06 8.86 -13.48
N GLY A 117 -10.68 8.99 -12.20
CA GLY A 117 -10.86 10.22 -11.42
C GLY A 117 -9.58 10.84 -10.87
N CYS A 118 -8.44 10.14 -10.92
CA CYS A 118 -7.18 10.61 -10.34
C CYS A 118 -6.62 11.83 -11.11
N PRO A 119 -6.50 13.02 -10.48
CA PRO A 119 -6.00 14.23 -11.15
C PRO A 119 -4.47 14.40 -11.00
N LYS A 120 -3.76 13.43 -10.40
CA LYS A 120 -2.32 13.54 -10.16
C LYS A 120 -1.55 13.48 -11.48
N GLU A 121 -0.48 14.27 -11.57
CA GLU A 121 0.27 14.46 -12.81
C GLU A 121 0.83 13.15 -13.39
N PHE A 122 1.34 12.24 -12.56
CA PHE A 122 1.84 10.95 -13.01
C PHE A 122 0.75 10.10 -13.69
N SER A 123 -0.50 10.18 -13.21
CA SER A 123 -1.65 9.49 -13.79
C SER A 123 -1.98 10.06 -15.15
N ILE A 124 -2.05 11.39 -15.25
CA ILE A 124 -2.37 12.10 -16.50
C ILE A 124 -1.31 11.84 -17.56
N LYS A 125 -0.02 11.96 -17.21
CA LYS A 125 1.10 11.67 -18.11
C LYS A 125 1.12 10.21 -18.58
N GLY A 126 0.67 9.28 -17.75
CA GLY A 126 0.50 7.87 -18.12
C GLY A 126 -0.77 7.56 -18.92
N GLY A 127 -1.63 8.56 -19.19
CA GLY A 127 -2.93 8.38 -19.85
C GLY A 127 -3.97 7.65 -18.99
N MET A 128 -3.80 7.63 -17.67
CA MET A 128 -4.64 6.96 -16.68
C MET A 128 -5.46 7.97 -15.86
N GLY A 129 -6.41 7.49 -15.04
CA GLY A 129 -7.16 8.36 -14.14
C GLY A 129 -7.97 9.40 -14.90
N ALA A 130 -7.91 10.67 -14.50
CA ALA A 130 -8.71 11.73 -15.11
C ALA A 130 -8.39 11.99 -16.60
N ALA A 131 -7.27 11.48 -17.14
CA ALA A 131 -7.00 11.54 -18.59
C ALA A 131 -7.97 10.67 -19.40
N LEU A 132 -8.52 9.61 -18.81
CA LEU A 132 -9.54 8.77 -19.45
C LEU A 132 -10.88 9.50 -19.62
N LEU A 133 -11.17 10.51 -18.79
CA LEU A 133 -12.37 11.33 -18.95
C LEU A 133 -12.34 12.14 -20.25
N SER A 134 -11.15 12.57 -20.68
CA SER A 134 -10.94 13.27 -21.94
C SER A 134 -10.78 12.33 -23.14
N ASN A 135 -10.78 11.01 -22.93
CA ASN A 135 -10.75 10.01 -24.01
C ASN A 135 -11.75 8.88 -23.73
N PRO A 136 -13.07 9.14 -23.89
CA PRO A 136 -14.10 8.17 -23.57
C PRO A 136 -14.01 6.89 -24.41
N ASP A 137 -13.49 6.94 -25.63
CA ASP A 137 -13.35 5.75 -26.48
C ASP A 137 -12.31 4.78 -25.92
N LYS A 138 -11.17 5.29 -25.46
CA LYS A 138 -10.17 4.48 -24.75
C LYS A 138 -10.75 3.92 -23.44
N ALA A 139 -11.48 4.73 -22.66
CA ALA A 139 -12.14 4.28 -21.45
C ALA A 139 -13.11 3.12 -21.72
N CYS A 140 -13.95 3.26 -22.75
CA CYS A 140 -14.89 2.23 -23.17
C CYS A 140 -14.19 0.96 -23.66
N SER A 141 -13.09 1.09 -24.40
CA SER A 141 -12.30 -0.05 -24.87
C SER A 141 -11.74 -0.87 -23.69
N ILE A 142 -11.22 -0.20 -22.66
CA ILE A 142 -10.76 -0.85 -21.43
C ILE A 142 -11.91 -1.57 -20.73
N LEU A 143 -13.04 -0.88 -20.49
CA LEU A 143 -14.19 -1.45 -19.78
C LEU A 143 -14.79 -2.64 -20.51
N LYS A 144 -15.05 -2.52 -21.83
CA LYS A 144 -15.60 -3.61 -22.64
C LYS A 144 -14.69 -4.83 -22.63
N ASN A 145 -13.37 -4.64 -22.67
CA ASN A 145 -12.43 -5.75 -22.63
C ASN A 145 -12.44 -6.46 -21.26
N LEU A 146 -12.49 -5.71 -20.17
CA LEU A 146 -12.59 -6.27 -18.82
C LEU A 146 -13.92 -7.01 -18.59
N VAL A 147 -15.05 -6.36 -18.90
CA VAL A 147 -16.40 -6.91 -18.73
C VAL A 147 -16.58 -8.20 -19.51
N ARG A 148 -16.06 -8.27 -20.75
CA ARG A 148 -16.18 -9.47 -21.59
C ARG A 148 -15.39 -10.66 -21.06
N ASN A 149 -14.24 -10.42 -20.41
CA ASN A 149 -13.26 -11.47 -20.15
C ASN A 149 -13.09 -11.82 -18.67
N LEU A 150 -13.65 -11.05 -17.74
CA LEU A 150 -13.62 -11.34 -16.30
C LEU A 150 -14.90 -12.05 -15.85
N ALA A 151 -14.75 -12.97 -14.88
CA ALA A 151 -15.86 -13.68 -14.23
C ALA A 151 -16.44 -12.92 -13.02
N ILE A 152 -15.80 -11.81 -12.63
CA ILE A 152 -16.18 -10.93 -11.52
C ILE A 152 -16.65 -9.57 -12.06
N PRO A 153 -17.52 -8.84 -11.34
CA PRO A 153 -18.03 -7.55 -11.79
C PRO A 153 -16.92 -6.52 -12.03
N VAL A 154 -17.14 -5.67 -13.04
CA VAL A 154 -16.29 -4.53 -13.37
C VAL A 154 -17.02 -3.24 -13.07
N THR A 155 -16.39 -2.31 -12.35
CA THR A 155 -16.89 -0.97 -12.08
C THR A 155 -15.92 0.09 -12.60
N CYS A 156 -16.33 1.35 -12.57
CA CYS A 156 -15.37 2.45 -12.69
C CYS A 156 -15.74 3.61 -11.77
N LYS A 157 -14.73 4.43 -11.47
CA LYS A 157 -14.88 5.62 -10.64
C LYS A 157 -14.46 6.87 -11.40
N ILE A 158 -15.40 7.81 -11.57
CA ILE A 158 -15.21 9.07 -12.31
C ILE A 158 -15.28 10.29 -11.39
N ARG A 159 -14.95 11.45 -11.96
CA ARG A 159 -15.30 12.79 -11.47
C ARG A 159 -16.35 13.39 -12.40
N VAL A 160 -17.13 14.34 -11.90
CA VAL A 160 -18.03 15.14 -12.75
C VAL A 160 -17.22 16.01 -13.73
N LEU A 161 -17.83 16.31 -14.88
CA LEU A 161 -17.30 17.20 -15.91
C LEU A 161 -17.79 18.63 -15.71
N ASP A 162 -17.50 19.52 -16.66
CA ASP A 162 -17.78 20.95 -16.55
C ASP A 162 -19.29 21.23 -16.54
N THR A 163 -20.07 20.44 -17.27
CA THR A 163 -21.54 20.54 -17.31
C THR A 163 -22.25 19.24 -16.86
N ILE A 164 -23.53 19.37 -16.51
CA ILE A 164 -24.38 18.23 -16.14
C ILE A 164 -24.57 17.32 -17.36
N GLU A 165 -24.78 17.92 -18.53
CA GLU A 165 -25.04 17.24 -19.81
C GLU A 165 -23.85 16.36 -20.21
N GLU A 166 -22.63 16.90 -20.18
CA GLU A 166 -21.41 16.15 -20.47
C GLU A 166 -21.21 15.01 -19.46
N THR A 167 -21.47 15.27 -18.17
CA THR A 167 -21.35 14.25 -17.13
C THR A 167 -22.34 13.11 -17.36
N VAL A 168 -23.59 13.44 -17.71
CA VAL A 168 -24.64 12.47 -18.03
C VAL A 168 -24.30 11.66 -19.28
N GLU A 169 -23.86 12.31 -20.35
CA GLU A 169 -23.48 11.65 -21.61
C GLU A 169 -22.33 10.66 -21.39
N LEU A 170 -21.26 11.08 -20.70
CA LEU A 170 -20.15 10.20 -20.34
C LEU A 170 -20.64 9.02 -19.50
N SER A 171 -21.48 9.28 -18.49
CA SER A 171 -21.97 8.22 -17.59
C SER A 171 -22.82 7.17 -18.31
N LYS A 172 -23.68 7.59 -19.26
CA LYS A 172 -24.44 6.68 -20.13
C LYS A 172 -23.51 5.82 -20.98
N LYS A 173 -22.54 6.44 -21.66
CA LYS A 173 -21.57 5.75 -22.51
C LYS A 173 -20.74 4.70 -21.74
N LEU A 174 -20.31 5.03 -20.51
CA LEU A 174 -19.62 4.08 -19.65
C LEU A 174 -20.55 2.95 -19.17
N SER A 175 -21.80 3.24 -18.84
CA SER A 175 -22.80 2.25 -18.45
C SER A 175 -23.09 1.22 -19.56
N GLU A 176 -23.14 1.66 -20.81
CA GLU A 176 -23.35 0.81 -22.00
C GLU A 176 -22.21 -0.19 -22.24
N CYS A 177 -21.05 -0.02 -21.57
CA CYS A 177 -19.96 -0.98 -21.62
C CYS A 177 -20.22 -2.26 -20.81
N GLY A 178 -21.33 -2.31 -20.04
CA GLY A 178 -21.71 -3.46 -19.23
C GLY A 178 -21.06 -3.51 -17.84
N ILE A 179 -20.62 -2.36 -17.32
CA ILE A 179 -20.14 -2.24 -15.93
C ILE A 179 -21.25 -2.56 -14.93
N ALA A 180 -20.90 -3.11 -13.78
CA ALA A 180 -21.84 -3.51 -12.74
C ALA A 180 -22.30 -2.33 -11.87
N ALA A 181 -21.52 -1.27 -11.78
CA ALA A 181 -21.84 -0.04 -11.06
C ALA A 181 -20.91 1.11 -11.50
N LEU A 182 -21.34 2.34 -11.23
CA LEU A 182 -20.58 3.56 -11.49
C LEU A 182 -20.44 4.38 -10.20
N ALA A 183 -19.21 4.72 -9.82
CA ALA A 183 -18.95 5.62 -8.71
C ALA A 183 -18.66 7.04 -9.22
N VAL A 184 -19.39 8.04 -8.72
CA VAL A 184 -19.27 9.43 -9.18
C VAL A 184 -18.82 10.32 -8.04
N HIS A 185 -17.64 10.93 -8.18
CA HIS A 185 -17.19 12.00 -7.29
C HIS A 185 -17.72 13.34 -7.80
N GLY A 186 -18.55 14.01 -7.00
CA GLY A 186 -19.18 15.31 -7.30
C GLY A 186 -18.24 16.51 -7.41
N ARG A 187 -16.95 16.31 -7.68
CA ARG A 187 -15.97 17.39 -7.91
C ARG A 187 -15.30 17.22 -9.25
N MET A 188 -15.09 18.32 -9.96
CA MET A 188 -14.35 18.38 -11.22
C MET A 188 -12.86 18.07 -10.99
N ARG A 189 -12.13 17.77 -12.07
CA ARG A 189 -10.70 17.38 -12.00
C ARG A 189 -9.82 18.40 -11.27
N HIS A 190 -10.00 19.69 -11.53
CA HIS A 190 -9.16 20.76 -10.97
C HIS A 190 -9.52 21.10 -9.52
N GLU A 191 -10.69 20.65 -9.05
CA GLU A 191 -11.19 21.00 -7.73
C GLU A 191 -10.60 20.18 -6.61
N ARG A 192 -10.39 20.89 -5.49
CA ARG A 192 -9.78 20.42 -4.26
C ARG A 192 -10.82 20.15 -3.17
N PRO A 193 -10.47 19.45 -2.08
CA PRO A 193 -11.41 19.04 -1.05
C PRO A 193 -12.18 20.17 -0.34
N GLN A 194 -11.70 21.41 -0.41
CA GLN A 194 -12.40 22.61 0.08
C GLN A 194 -13.55 23.07 -0.81
N HIS A 195 -13.56 22.71 -2.10
CA HIS A 195 -14.66 23.01 -2.99
C HIS A 195 -15.86 22.13 -2.65
N SER A 196 -17.06 22.66 -2.85
CA SER A 196 -18.32 21.97 -2.60
C SER A 196 -18.48 20.74 -3.48
N ASN A 197 -19.24 19.75 -2.99
CA ASN A 197 -19.63 18.61 -3.79
C ASN A 197 -20.90 18.94 -4.58
N ARG A 198 -20.91 18.66 -5.89
CA ARG A 198 -22.07 18.84 -6.77
C ARG A 198 -23.01 17.65 -6.67
N ASN A 199 -23.81 17.61 -5.61
CA ASN A 199 -24.79 16.55 -5.37
C ASN A 199 -25.88 16.53 -6.46
N ASP A 200 -26.20 17.69 -7.03
CA ASP A 200 -27.10 17.89 -8.17
C ASP A 200 -26.62 17.19 -9.45
N PHE A 201 -25.32 17.25 -9.76
CA PHE A 201 -24.74 16.53 -10.90
C PHE A 201 -24.88 15.02 -10.70
N ILE A 202 -24.53 14.52 -9.51
CA ILE A 202 -24.65 13.10 -9.17
C ILE A 202 -26.12 12.66 -9.26
N LYS A 203 -27.04 13.46 -8.73
CA LYS A 203 -28.48 13.20 -8.80
C LYS A 203 -28.94 13.09 -10.24
N LYS A 204 -28.53 13.99 -11.13
CA LYS A 204 -28.95 13.93 -12.52
C LYS A 204 -28.45 12.67 -13.25
N VAL A 205 -27.24 12.21 -12.93
CA VAL A 205 -26.73 10.93 -13.43
C VAL A 205 -27.54 9.75 -12.89
N SER A 206 -27.90 9.76 -11.61
CA SER A 206 -28.68 8.68 -10.98
C SER A 206 -30.08 8.48 -11.58
N GLU A 207 -30.68 9.54 -12.14
CA GLU A 207 -32.00 9.48 -12.77
C GLU A 207 -32.00 8.78 -14.14
N VAL A 208 -30.84 8.69 -14.80
CA VAL A 208 -30.76 8.32 -16.23
C VAL A 208 -29.84 7.13 -16.52
N VAL A 209 -28.98 6.75 -15.59
CA VAL A 209 -28.06 5.61 -15.74
C VAL A 209 -28.66 4.37 -15.08
N PRO A 210 -28.79 3.24 -15.81
CA PRO A 210 -29.52 2.07 -15.31
C PRO A 210 -28.73 1.20 -14.32
N VAL A 211 -27.40 1.31 -14.32
CA VAL A 211 -26.55 0.57 -13.36
C VAL A 211 -26.60 1.24 -11.98
N PRO A 212 -26.38 0.52 -10.87
CA PRO A 212 -26.23 1.10 -9.55
C PRO A 212 -25.22 2.26 -9.53
N LEU A 213 -25.66 3.42 -9.02
CA LEU A 213 -24.81 4.59 -8.79
C LEU A 213 -24.34 4.65 -7.34
N ILE A 214 -23.06 4.98 -7.19
CA ILE A 214 -22.37 5.13 -5.91
C ILE A 214 -21.93 6.59 -5.76
N ALA A 215 -22.56 7.32 -4.84
CA ALA A 215 -22.21 8.71 -4.57
C ALA A 215 -20.89 8.83 -3.82
N ASN A 216 -20.02 9.76 -4.23
CA ASN A 216 -18.76 10.04 -3.56
C ASN A 216 -18.46 11.54 -3.45
N GLY A 217 -17.69 11.91 -2.44
CA GLY A 217 -17.19 13.26 -2.22
C GLY A 217 -17.76 14.00 -1.01
N GLY A 218 -18.79 13.46 -0.37
CA GLY A 218 -19.48 14.03 0.79
C GLY A 218 -18.79 13.82 2.13
N SER A 219 -17.48 13.53 2.21
CA SER A 219 -16.84 13.26 3.52
C SER A 219 -16.88 14.41 4.54
N LYS A 220 -17.16 15.65 4.10
CA LYS A 220 -17.40 16.78 5.01
C LYS A 220 -18.87 16.89 5.44
N GLU A 221 -19.77 16.21 4.73
CA GLU A 221 -21.22 16.17 4.99
C GLU A 221 -21.62 14.92 5.78
N ILE A 222 -20.71 13.95 5.91
CA ILE A 222 -20.92 12.67 6.59
C ILE A 222 -20.09 12.67 7.86
N GLU A 223 -20.70 13.11 8.96
CA GLU A 223 -20.05 13.17 10.27
C GLU A 223 -20.44 11.98 11.16
N ASN A 224 -21.63 11.43 10.96
CA ASN A 224 -22.18 10.29 11.69
C ASN A 224 -22.85 9.28 10.75
N TYR A 225 -23.16 8.09 11.26
CA TYR A 225 -23.75 7.00 10.46
C TYR A 225 -25.06 7.40 9.76
N SER A 226 -25.94 8.16 10.44
CA SER A 226 -27.20 8.62 9.85
C SER A 226 -27.02 9.51 8.61
N ASP A 227 -25.85 10.13 8.43
CA ASP A 227 -25.60 11.04 7.31
C ASP A 227 -25.39 10.30 5.98
N PHE A 228 -25.11 9.00 6.02
CA PHE A 228 -25.10 8.17 4.82
C PHE A 228 -26.45 8.21 4.11
N GLU A 229 -27.55 8.09 4.85
CA GLU A 229 -28.90 8.11 4.26
C GLU A 229 -29.26 9.50 3.72
N LYS A 230 -28.91 10.57 4.46
CA LYS A 230 -29.07 11.94 3.97
C LYS A 230 -28.33 12.17 2.65
N PHE A 231 -27.10 11.66 2.55
CA PHE A 231 -26.28 11.80 1.34
C PHE A 231 -26.83 10.96 0.18
N LYS A 232 -27.37 9.76 0.42
CA LYS A 232 -28.10 8.98 -0.59
C LYS A 232 -29.29 9.77 -1.14
N ILE A 233 -30.15 10.30 -0.26
CA ILE A 233 -31.32 11.10 -0.64
C ILE A 233 -30.91 12.32 -1.46
N ALA A 234 -29.89 13.06 -1.00
CA ALA A 234 -29.41 14.27 -1.68
C ALA A 234 -28.87 14.01 -3.09
N THR A 235 -28.29 12.83 -3.32
CA THR A 235 -27.65 12.45 -4.58
C THR A 235 -28.46 11.48 -5.44
N GLY A 236 -29.64 11.06 -4.98
CA GLY A 236 -30.45 10.03 -5.66
C GLY A 236 -29.78 8.65 -5.78
N CYS A 237 -28.64 8.44 -5.13
CA CYS A 237 -27.85 7.21 -5.27
C CYS A 237 -28.26 6.14 -4.26
N SER A 238 -28.20 4.88 -4.67
CA SER A 238 -28.49 3.74 -3.79
C SER A 238 -27.36 3.43 -2.79
N SER A 239 -26.13 3.84 -3.11
CA SER A 239 -24.93 3.51 -2.35
C SER A 239 -24.04 4.72 -2.16
N VAL A 240 -23.23 4.69 -1.11
CA VAL A 240 -22.31 5.78 -0.77
C VAL A 240 -20.92 5.24 -0.56
N MET A 241 -19.95 5.91 -1.17
CA MET A 241 -18.54 5.64 -1.02
C MET A 241 -17.87 6.78 -0.26
N VAL A 242 -17.19 6.47 0.84
CA VAL A 242 -16.54 7.45 1.73
C VAL A 242 -15.02 7.25 1.76
N ALA A 243 -14.28 8.34 1.60
CA ALA A 243 -12.83 8.40 1.66
C ALA A 243 -12.36 9.01 2.99
N ARG A 244 -12.26 10.35 3.05
CA ARG A 244 -11.65 11.08 4.16
C ARG A 244 -12.26 10.81 5.52
N ALA A 245 -13.60 10.76 5.63
CA ALA A 245 -14.22 10.47 6.92
C ALA A 245 -13.83 9.09 7.46
N ALA A 246 -13.65 8.10 6.59
CA ALA A 246 -13.17 6.76 6.96
C ALA A 246 -11.64 6.72 7.18
N GLU A 247 -10.87 7.54 6.46
CA GLU A 247 -9.43 7.73 6.71
C GLU A 247 -9.17 8.32 8.11
N TRP A 248 -9.98 9.31 8.51
CA TRP A 248 -9.88 9.94 9.82
C TRP A 248 -10.35 9.02 10.94
N ASN A 249 -11.50 8.36 10.73
CA ASN A 249 -12.03 7.40 11.66
C ASN A 249 -12.95 6.41 10.93
N CYS A 250 -12.43 5.23 10.61
CA CYS A 250 -13.18 4.19 9.88
C CYS A 250 -14.39 3.63 10.66
N SER A 251 -14.52 3.93 11.96
CA SER A 251 -15.75 3.64 12.70
C SER A 251 -16.93 4.52 12.29
N ILE A 252 -16.77 5.43 11.33
CA ILE A 252 -17.88 6.12 10.66
C ILE A 252 -18.93 5.14 10.10
N PHE A 253 -18.51 3.94 9.70
CA PHE A 253 -19.41 2.90 9.22
C PHE A 253 -20.25 2.23 10.31
N ARG A 254 -19.97 2.48 11.60
CA ARG A 254 -20.67 1.80 12.71
C ARG A 254 -22.07 2.35 12.91
N PRO A 255 -23.12 1.51 12.87
CA PRO A 255 -24.49 1.94 13.16
C PRO A 255 -24.66 2.55 14.55
N GLU A 256 -23.92 2.06 15.56
CA GLU A 256 -24.01 2.56 16.94
C GLU A 256 -23.22 3.87 17.16
N GLY A 257 -22.57 4.40 16.12
CA GLY A 257 -21.80 5.64 16.18
C GLY A 257 -20.28 5.44 16.22
N LYS A 258 -19.55 6.54 16.04
CA LYS A 258 -18.08 6.53 16.00
C LYS A 258 -17.49 6.14 17.35
N LEU A 259 -16.44 5.33 17.32
CA LEU A 259 -15.62 5.02 18.47
C LEU A 259 -14.61 6.15 18.75
N PRO A 260 -14.14 6.27 20.01
CA PRO A 260 -12.98 7.09 20.34
C PRO A 260 -11.78 6.75 19.44
N LEU A 261 -11.04 7.77 19.01
CA LEU A 261 -9.95 7.61 18.06
C LEU A 261 -8.85 6.65 18.58
N THR A 262 -8.56 6.68 19.88
CA THR A 262 -7.60 5.79 20.53
C THR A 262 -7.97 4.32 20.35
N ASP A 263 -9.25 3.98 20.44
CA ASP A 263 -9.72 2.59 20.28
C ASP A 263 -9.59 2.14 18.83
N VAL A 264 -9.88 3.05 17.89
CA VAL A 264 -9.73 2.81 16.45
C VAL A 264 -8.26 2.61 16.07
N ILE A 265 -7.36 3.42 16.62
CA ILE A 265 -5.91 3.28 16.39
C ILE A 265 -5.40 1.93 16.96
N LYS A 266 -5.83 1.54 18.16
CA LYS A 266 -5.46 0.24 18.75
C LYS A 266 -5.98 -0.92 17.89
N ALA A 267 -7.24 -0.89 17.46
CA ALA A 267 -7.81 -1.91 16.59
C ALA A 267 -7.10 -1.97 15.22
N TYR A 268 -6.74 -0.81 14.66
CA TYR A 268 -5.93 -0.73 13.44
C TYR A 268 -4.55 -1.36 13.64
N LEU A 269 -3.90 -1.08 14.77
CA LEU A 269 -2.59 -1.62 15.10
C LEU A 269 -2.62 -3.14 15.29
N HIS A 270 -3.68 -3.70 15.90
CA HIS A 270 -3.86 -5.15 15.94
C HIS A 270 -3.84 -5.76 14.54
N TYR A 271 -4.60 -5.19 13.59
CA TYR A 271 -4.54 -5.66 12.21
C TYR A 271 -3.20 -5.41 11.53
N ALA A 272 -2.55 -4.29 11.79
CA ALA A 272 -1.24 -3.99 11.24
C ALA A 272 -0.18 -4.99 11.73
N ILE A 273 -0.23 -5.38 13.00
CA ILE A 273 0.65 -6.40 13.60
C ILE A 273 0.30 -7.77 13.03
N ASP A 274 -0.98 -8.14 13.06
CA ASP A 274 -1.45 -9.46 12.65
C ASP A 274 -1.16 -9.77 11.18
N TYR A 275 -1.13 -8.75 10.33
CA TYR A 275 -0.86 -8.89 8.90
C TYR A 275 0.48 -8.32 8.46
N ASP A 276 1.43 -8.13 9.38
CA ASP A 276 2.80 -7.65 9.10
C ASP A 276 2.81 -6.45 8.13
N ASN A 277 2.04 -5.42 8.47
CA ASN A 277 1.91 -4.22 7.66
C ASN A 277 3.16 -3.35 7.80
N ALA A 278 3.58 -2.72 6.70
CA ALA A 278 4.81 -1.95 6.67
C ALA A 278 4.78 -0.79 7.69
N PRO A 279 5.81 -0.61 8.56
CA PRO A 279 5.82 0.44 9.59
C PRO A 279 5.58 1.85 9.04
N ALA A 280 6.17 2.16 7.88
CA ALA A 280 6.00 3.44 7.21
C ALA A 280 4.54 3.68 6.75
N ASN A 281 3.84 2.61 6.35
CA ASN A 281 2.42 2.69 6.01
C ASN A 281 1.56 2.87 7.27
N CYS A 282 1.85 2.10 8.33
CA CYS A 282 1.18 2.22 9.63
C CYS A 282 1.24 3.64 10.17
N LYS A 283 2.46 4.19 10.21
CA LYS A 283 2.70 5.57 10.64
C LYS A 283 1.92 6.57 9.80
N TYR A 284 1.95 6.43 8.47
CA TYR A 284 1.19 7.30 7.57
C TYR A 284 -0.31 7.26 7.86
N CYS A 285 -0.91 6.08 8.04
CA CYS A 285 -2.34 5.96 8.35
C CYS A 285 -2.69 6.63 9.67
N ILE A 286 -1.92 6.36 10.74
CA ILE A 286 -2.19 6.92 12.07
C ILE A 286 -2.00 8.44 12.07
N GLN A 287 -1.02 8.98 11.34
CA GLN A 287 -0.88 10.45 11.20
C GLN A 287 -2.12 11.10 10.59
N ASN A 288 -2.74 10.46 9.58
CA ASN A 288 -3.99 10.97 8.97
C ASN A 288 -5.19 10.81 9.91
N MET A 289 -5.20 9.81 10.79
CA MET A 289 -6.20 9.68 11.86
C MET A 289 -6.05 10.80 12.90
N LEU A 290 -4.82 11.09 13.33
CA LEU A 290 -4.53 12.09 14.36
C LEU A 290 -4.79 13.52 13.88
N GLN A 291 -4.49 13.86 12.62
CA GLN A 291 -4.58 15.23 12.10
C GLN A 291 -3.85 16.23 13.03
N ASP A 292 -4.56 17.18 13.62
CA ASP A 292 -4.03 18.19 14.54
C ASP A 292 -3.59 17.59 15.88
N LEU A 293 -4.04 16.38 16.23
CA LEU A 293 -3.60 15.64 17.43
C LEU A 293 -2.15 15.13 17.31
N GLN A 294 -1.46 15.36 16.20
CA GLN A 294 -0.03 15.05 16.08
C GLN A 294 0.85 15.88 17.02
N GLU A 295 0.37 17.02 17.52
CA GLU A 295 1.08 17.87 18.49
C GLU A 295 0.99 17.37 19.94
N THR A 296 0.17 16.33 20.19
CA THR A 296 0.10 15.65 21.49
C THR A 296 1.38 14.86 21.78
N GLU A 297 1.55 14.41 23.01
CA GLU A 297 2.72 13.60 23.39
C GLU A 297 2.75 12.27 22.63
N GLU A 298 1.60 11.63 22.43
CA GLU A 298 1.44 10.43 21.62
C GLU A 298 1.78 10.70 20.15
N GLY A 299 1.32 11.83 19.61
CA GLY A 299 1.63 12.26 18.24
C GLY A 299 3.13 12.46 18.03
N LYS A 300 3.81 13.16 18.94
CA LYS A 300 5.27 13.33 18.91
C LYS A 300 6.01 12.02 19.10
N ALA A 301 5.51 11.12 19.95
CA ALA A 301 6.10 9.79 20.12
C ALA A 301 6.00 8.94 18.85
N LEU A 302 4.85 8.96 18.16
CA LEU A 302 4.67 8.32 16.86
C LEU A 302 5.66 8.88 15.82
N LEU A 303 5.88 10.20 15.79
CA LEU A 303 6.84 10.83 14.88
C LEU A 303 8.28 10.34 15.11
N LYS A 304 8.64 9.98 16.34
CA LYS A 304 9.96 9.41 16.67
C LYS A 304 10.05 7.91 16.32
N ALA A 305 8.97 7.16 16.43
CA ALA A 305 8.92 5.73 16.15
C ALA A 305 9.29 5.37 14.70
N GLN A 306 10.08 4.31 14.51
CA GLN A 306 10.59 3.83 13.22
C GLN A 306 10.19 2.39 12.91
N THR A 307 10.01 1.55 13.94
CA THR A 307 9.59 0.15 13.80
C THR A 307 8.12 -0.03 14.13
N LEU A 308 7.51 -1.13 13.69
CA LEU A 308 6.12 -1.43 14.05
C LEU A 308 5.99 -1.66 15.57
N GLU A 309 6.99 -2.25 16.21
CA GLU A 309 7.04 -2.37 17.67
C GLU A 309 6.99 -1.00 18.36
N GLN A 310 7.85 -0.06 17.95
CA GLN A 310 7.88 1.28 18.54
C GLN A 310 6.58 2.04 18.31
N ILE A 311 5.98 1.91 17.12
CA ILE A 311 4.67 2.49 16.83
C ILE A 311 3.62 1.86 17.75
N SER A 312 3.65 0.54 17.93
CA SER A 312 2.71 -0.20 18.79
C SER A 312 2.86 0.16 20.26
N ALA A 313 4.09 0.41 20.72
CA ALA A 313 4.40 0.83 22.08
C ALA A 313 3.71 2.14 22.49
N VAL A 314 3.55 3.10 21.55
CA VAL A 314 2.87 4.38 21.81
C VAL A 314 1.43 4.15 22.30
N TRP A 315 0.78 3.06 21.88
CA TRP A 315 -0.57 2.68 22.32
C TRP A 315 -0.60 1.41 23.20
N GLY A 316 0.54 1.01 23.79
CA GLY A 316 0.63 -0.09 24.75
C GLY A 316 0.48 -1.49 24.13
N LEU A 317 0.83 -1.65 22.84
CA LEU A 317 0.72 -2.90 22.08
C LEU A 317 2.08 -3.55 21.77
N ASP A 318 3.16 -3.12 22.41
CA ASP A 318 4.50 -3.67 22.22
C ASP A 318 4.60 -5.15 22.65
N ASN A 319 4.00 -5.51 23.78
CA ASN A 319 3.94 -6.91 24.21
C ASN A 319 3.16 -7.79 23.23
N TYR A 320 2.04 -7.29 22.70
CA TYR A 320 1.27 -8.00 21.68
C TYR A 320 2.10 -8.19 20.40
N TYR A 321 2.80 -7.14 19.95
CA TYR A 321 3.72 -7.23 18.82
C TYR A 321 4.79 -8.31 19.02
N ARG A 322 5.49 -8.31 20.16
CA ARG A 322 6.57 -9.29 20.44
C ARG A 322 6.06 -10.72 20.44
N LEU A 323 4.88 -10.97 21.02
CA LEU A 323 4.24 -12.28 21.02
C LEU A 323 3.92 -12.75 19.59
N LYS A 324 3.34 -11.86 18.76
CA LYS A 324 3.03 -12.17 17.36
C LYS A 324 4.27 -12.38 16.52
N GLU A 325 5.30 -11.56 16.71
CA GLU A 325 6.57 -11.74 16.00
C GLU A 325 7.22 -13.09 16.35
N ALA A 326 7.23 -13.48 17.64
CA ALA A 326 7.73 -14.79 18.07
C ALA A 326 6.92 -15.94 17.45
N GLU A 327 5.58 -15.82 17.42
CA GLU A 327 4.68 -16.78 16.75
C GLU A 327 5.02 -16.93 15.26
N TYR A 328 5.22 -15.82 14.56
CA TYR A 328 5.51 -15.82 13.13
C TYR A 328 6.90 -16.37 12.81
N ARG A 329 7.91 -16.04 13.61
CA ARG A 329 9.25 -16.61 13.50
C ARG A 329 9.22 -18.12 13.69
N ALA A 330 8.50 -18.62 14.70
CA ALA A 330 8.36 -20.06 14.94
C ALA A 330 7.68 -20.79 13.77
N LYS A 331 6.79 -20.11 13.03
CA LYS A 331 6.13 -20.63 11.83
C LYS A 331 6.92 -20.42 10.54
N GLY A 332 8.13 -19.85 10.61
CA GLY A 332 8.99 -19.61 9.46
C GLY A 332 8.48 -18.52 8.52
N ILE A 333 7.91 -17.42 9.06
CA ILE A 333 7.53 -16.28 8.23
C ILE A 333 8.73 -15.80 7.44
N LEU A 334 8.56 -15.69 6.11
CA LEU A 334 9.63 -15.18 5.28
C LEU A 334 9.71 -13.66 5.43
N ASP A 335 10.83 -13.20 5.98
CA ASP A 335 11.12 -11.81 6.28
C ASP A 335 11.55 -11.02 5.02
N ARG A 336 11.39 -9.69 5.03
CA ARG A 336 12.02 -8.82 4.00
C ARG A 336 13.53 -9.03 3.86
N TRP A 337 14.16 -9.53 4.92
CA TRP A 337 15.58 -9.82 4.99
C TRP A 337 15.98 -10.99 4.09
N GLU A 338 15.04 -11.84 3.73
CA GLU A 338 15.25 -13.05 2.92
C GLU A 338 15.10 -12.80 1.42
N VAL A 339 14.90 -11.54 1.02
CA VAL A 339 14.96 -11.11 -0.39
C VAL A 339 16.40 -11.26 -0.89
N LYS A 340 16.60 -12.19 -1.83
CA LYS A 340 17.84 -12.41 -2.58
C LYS A 340 17.56 -12.33 -4.10
N PRO A 341 18.55 -11.94 -4.93
CA PRO A 341 18.41 -12.01 -6.38
C PRO A 341 17.99 -13.41 -6.85
N ILE A 342 17.13 -13.48 -7.86
CA ILE A 342 16.45 -14.74 -8.27
C ILE A 342 17.46 -15.77 -8.80
N ASN A 343 18.59 -15.31 -9.34
CA ASN A 343 19.58 -16.15 -10.02
C ASN A 343 20.55 -16.93 -9.11
N GLU A 344 20.51 -16.79 -7.78
CA GLU A 344 21.35 -17.62 -6.89
C GLU A 344 20.71 -18.96 -6.49
N THR A 345 19.46 -19.23 -6.88
CA THR A 345 18.74 -20.45 -6.43
C THR A 345 19.15 -21.76 -7.12
N LYS A 346 20.17 -21.75 -7.99
CA LYS A 346 20.87 -22.97 -8.42
C LYS A 346 22.26 -23.10 -7.80
N ARG A 347 22.29 -23.21 -6.48
CA ARG A 347 23.24 -23.96 -5.63
C ARG A 347 23.35 -23.25 -4.30
N ARG A 348 22.63 -23.74 -3.31
CA ARG A 348 23.17 -23.99 -1.97
C ARG A 348 22.20 -24.93 -1.27
N LYS A 349 22.68 -26.17 -1.05
CA LYS A 349 22.24 -26.99 0.07
C LYS A 349 22.18 -26.10 1.31
N VAL A 350 21.27 -26.39 2.23
CA VAL A 350 21.35 -25.93 3.60
C VAL A 350 22.79 -26.16 4.07
N ILE A 351 23.58 -25.08 4.16
CA ILE A 351 24.90 -25.10 4.78
C ILE A 351 24.61 -24.92 6.26
N THR A 352 24.47 -26.05 6.93
CA THR A 352 24.92 -26.18 8.32
C THR A 352 26.39 -25.75 8.36
N ASP A 353 26.79 -25.15 9.47
CA ASP A 353 28.14 -24.67 9.77
C ASP A 353 29.29 -25.46 9.10
N ASP A 354 30.30 -24.67 8.77
CA ASP A 354 31.64 -25.02 8.29
C ASP A 354 31.87 -25.27 6.78
N SER A 355 32.66 -24.32 6.25
CA SER A 355 33.76 -24.45 5.30
C SER A 355 33.55 -24.16 3.80
N ASN A 356 34.29 -23.12 3.38
CA ASN A 356 34.97 -22.88 2.09
C ASN A 356 34.16 -22.43 0.87
N SER A 357 34.10 -21.11 0.70
CA SER A 357 34.21 -20.43 -0.60
C SER A 357 35.15 -19.24 -0.44
N ASP A 358 36.03 -18.99 -1.42
CA ASP A 358 37.01 -17.88 -1.48
C ASP A 358 36.56 -16.55 -0.82
N ASP A 359 37.55 -15.85 -0.26
CA ASP A 359 37.63 -14.39 -0.03
C ASP A 359 37.51 -13.91 1.44
N ASP A 360 38.56 -13.26 1.92
CA ASP A 360 38.83 -12.72 3.27
C ASP A 360 37.90 -11.54 3.63
N THR A 361 36.58 -11.74 3.51
CA THR A 361 35.55 -10.72 3.71
C THR A 361 34.76 -10.99 4.98
N LYS A 362 34.86 -10.08 5.95
CA LYS A 362 34.04 -10.09 7.17
C LYS A 362 32.62 -9.66 6.80
N GLU A 363 31.68 -10.58 6.95
CA GLU A 363 30.29 -10.38 6.54
C GLU A 363 29.33 -10.38 7.74
N LEU A 364 28.41 -9.42 7.76
CA LEU A 364 27.36 -9.31 8.77
C LEU A 364 26.04 -8.98 8.09
N ARG A 365 24.97 -9.73 8.41
CA ARG A 365 23.64 -9.48 7.82
C ARG A 365 23.04 -8.19 8.38
N CYS A 366 23.23 -7.11 7.66
CA CYS A 366 22.89 -5.77 8.12
C CYS A 366 22.20 -4.96 7.01
N ALA A 367 21.26 -4.08 7.33
CA ALA A 367 20.66 -3.14 6.38
C ALA A 367 20.86 -1.69 6.82
N PHE A 368 21.03 -0.79 5.86
CA PHE A 368 21.11 0.64 6.13
C PHE A 368 19.69 1.24 6.22
N ILE A 369 19.41 1.90 7.33
CA ILE A 369 18.13 2.57 7.56
C ILE A 369 18.36 4.08 7.60
N ARG A 370 18.10 4.78 6.48
CA ARG A 370 18.42 6.22 6.29
C ARG A 370 17.90 7.13 7.41
N ASN A 371 16.74 6.81 8.00
CA ASN A 371 16.12 7.64 9.03
C ASN A 371 16.86 7.62 10.37
N LEU A 372 17.74 6.63 10.61
CA LEU A 372 18.57 6.57 11.83
C LEU A 372 19.74 7.57 11.80
N TYR A 373 19.96 8.24 10.67
CA TYR A 373 21.11 9.13 10.43
C TYR A 373 20.62 10.51 9.97
N PRO A 374 20.10 11.34 10.89
CA PRO A 374 19.39 12.57 10.53
C PRO A 374 20.30 13.55 9.76
N ALA A 375 21.57 13.67 10.13
CA ALA A 375 22.53 14.50 9.43
C ALA A 375 23.46 13.67 8.51
N ASP A 376 23.94 14.29 7.43
CA ASP A 376 24.88 13.64 6.51
C ASP A 376 26.25 13.34 7.17
N SER A 377 26.58 14.06 8.24
CA SER A 377 27.72 13.77 9.13
C SER A 377 27.59 12.42 9.84
N ASP A 378 26.37 11.97 10.07
CA ASP A 378 26.09 10.76 10.84
C ASP A 378 26.09 9.51 9.97
N LEU A 379 25.99 9.68 8.64
CA LEU A 379 25.94 8.58 7.69
C LEU A 379 27.14 7.63 7.88
N PRO A 380 26.93 6.30 7.85
CA PRO A 380 28.00 5.31 8.07
C PRO A 380 29.25 5.53 7.22
N LYS A 381 29.11 5.84 5.92
CA LYS A 381 30.25 6.17 5.05
C LYS A 381 31.01 7.39 5.55
N THR A 382 30.30 8.45 5.92
CA THR A 382 30.90 9.68 6.44
C THR A 382 31.62 9.42 7.75
N ARG A 383 30.99 8.68 8.67
CA ARG A 383 31.60 8.28 9.95
C ARG A 383 32.85 7.44 9.76
N LEU A 384 32.84 6.47 8.83
CA LEU A 384 34.01 5.65 8.53
C LEU A 384 35.16 6.46 7.94
N MET A 385 34.87 7.41 7.04
CA MET A 385 35.88 8.33 6.51
C MET A 385 36.51 9.21 7.61
N VAL A 386 35.69 9.75 8.50
CA VAL A 386 36.15 10.57 9.64
C VAL A 386 36.98 9.72 10.62
N TYR A 387 36.54 8.49 10.91
CA TYR A 387 37.26 7.54 11.73
C TYR A 387 38.65 7.23 11.15
N ALA A 388 38.71 6.89 9.84
CA ALA A 388 39.96 6.64 9.12
C ALA A 388 40.94 7.81 9.23
N ARG A 389 40.44 9.04 9.00
CA ARG A 389 41.26 10.26 9.10
C ARG A 389 41.81 10.47 10.51
N ARG A 390 40.98 10.28 11.55
CA ARG A 390 41.40 10.43 12.96
C ARG A 390 42.45 9.42 13.39
N LYS A 391 42.44 8.23 12.79
CA LYS A 391 43.39 7.15 13.08
C LYS A 391 44.64 7.17 12.18
N GLY A 392 44.73 8.12 11.24
CA GLY A 392 45.84 8.18 10.29
C GLY A 392 45.86 7.00 9.29
N LEU A 393 44.71 6.40 9.02
CA LEU A 393 44.55 5.23 8.14
C LEU A 393 44.15 5.66 6.72
N GLU A 394 44.39 4.78 5.76
CA GLU A 394 43.89 4.95 4.38
C GLU A 394 42.37 5.09 4.35
N GLN A 395 41.87 5.88 3.40
CA GLN A 395 40.43 6.08 3.23
C GLN A 395 39.75 4.82 2.68
N PRO A 396 38.52 4.50 3.14
CA PRO A 396 37.81 3.30 2.73
C PRO A 396 37.47 3.32 1.23
N LYS A 397 37.67 2.19 0.55
CA LYS A 397 37.38 2.01 -0.89
C LYS A 397 36.19 1.08 -1.08
N TYR A 398 35.26 1.43 -1.95
CA TYR A 398 34.01 0.66 -2.14
C TYR A 398 33.97 0.01 -3.51
N ILE A 399 33.59 -1.27 -3.54
CA ILE A 399 33.37 -2.05 -4.76
C ILE A 399 31.92 -2.51 -4.71
N SER A 400 31.09 -2.08 -5.67
CA SER A 400 29.66 -2.41 -5.70
C SER A 400 29.35 -3.33 -6.88
N SER A 401 28.56 -4.36 -6.61
CA SER A 401 27.99 -5.26 -7.60
C SER A 401 26.47 -5.07 -7.67
N GLN A 402 25.90 -5.31 -8.83
CA GLN A 402 24.46 -5.28 -9.05
C GLN A 402 24.00 -6.63 -9.61
N SER A 403 22.91 -7.15 -9.06
CA SER A 403 22.21 -8.31 -9.58
C SER A 403 20.71 -8.01 -9.56
N ASP A 404 20.03 -8.21 -10.69
CA ASP A 404 18.68 -7.71 -10.94
C ASP A 404 18.58 -6.18 -10.72
N LYS A 405 17.88 -5.74 -9.67
CA LYS A 405 17.79 -4.33 -9.22
C LYS A 405 18.31 -4.11 -7.80
N LEU A 406 19.02 -5.11 -7.27
CA LEU A 406 19.59 -5.05 -5.95
C LEU A 406 21.10 -4.87 -6.06
N PHE A 407 21.67 -4.26 -5.03
CA PHE A 407 23.06 -3.86 -4.95
C PHE A 407 23.69 -4.46 -3.71
N LYS A 408 24.91 -4.96 -3.86
CA LYS A 408 25.78 -5.37 -2.75
C LYS A 408 27.09 -4.64 -2.88
N SER A 409 27.60 -4.11 -1.77
CA SER A 409 28.89 -3.42 -1.75
C SER A 409 29.84 -4.10 -0.78
N ILE A 410 31.12 -4.09 -1.14
CA ILE A 410 32.24 -4.45 -0.29
C ILE A 410 32.99 -3.15 -0.02
N VAL A 411 33.29 -2.89 1.25
CA VAL A 411 34.24 -1.84 1.63
C VAL A 411 35.57 -2.48 2.00
N VAL A 412 36.64 -1.98 1.41
CA VAL A 412 38.02 -2.34 1.76
C VAL A 412 38.55 -1.27 2.70
N PHE A 413 38.93 -1.68 3.91
CA PHE A 413 39.45 -0.80 4.94
C PHE A 413 40.50 -1.54 5.76
N ASN A 414 41.67 -0.93 5.96
CA ASN A 414 42.80 -1.53 6.69
C ASN A 414 43.18 -2.95 6.19
N ASN A 415 43.29 -3.10 4.86
CA ASN A 415 43.54 -4.38 4.16
C ASN A 415 42.53 -5.50 4.43
N GLN A 416 41.41 -5.22 5.10
CA GLN A 416 40.30 -6.15 5.28
C GLN A 416 39.10 -5.74 4.44
N LYS A 417 38.38 -6.72 3.91
CA LYS A 417 37.10 -6.53 3.22
C LYS A 417 35.95 -6.69 4.22
N TYR A 418 34.96 -5.81 4.13
CA TYR A 418 33.72 -5.87 4.90
C TYR A 418 32.52 -5.77 3.96
N SER A 419 31.48 -6.58 4.21
CA SER A 419 30.26 -6.54 3.40
C SER A 419 29.04 -6.94 4.21
N SER A 420 27.85 -6.64 3.70
CA SER A 420 26.61 -7.19 4.22
C SER A 420 26.08 -8.28 3.31
N SER A 421 25.59 -9.35 3.92
CA SER A 421 24.86 -10.42 3.22
C SER A 421 23.44 -10.00 2.80
N TYR A 422 22.96 -8.84 3.24
CA TYR A 422 21.70 -8.24 2.78
C TYR A 422 21.93 -7.35 1.55
N TRP A 423 21.11 -7.54 0.53
CA TRP A 423 21.17 -6.78 -0.72
C TRP A 423 20.24 -5.56 -0.67
N GLU A 424 20.74 -4.40 -1.06
CA GLU A 424 20.03 -3.12 -0.97
C GLU A 424 19.36 -2.73 -2.29
N LYS A 425 18.28 -1.94 -2.22
CA LYS A 425 17.58 -1.46 -3.43
C LYS A 425 18.33 -0.36 -4.20
N ASN A 426 19.40 0.17 -3.61
CA ASN A 426 20.17 1.29 -4.15
C ASN A 426 21.65 1.08 -3.85
N ARG A 427 22.51 1.34 -4.85
CA ARG A 427 23.97 1.31 -4.71
C ARG A 427 24.46 2.16 -3.53
N ARG A 428 23.92 3.38 -3.36
CA ARG A 428 24.32 4.25 -2.25
C ARG A 428 23.99 3.61 -0.89
N TRP A 429 22.87 2.91 -0.77
CA TRP A 429 22.52 2.21 0.47
C TRP A 429 23.43 1.01 0.69
N ALA A 430 23.72 0.23 -0.35
CA ALA A 430 24.68 -0.88 -0.26
C ALA A 430 26.04 -0.43 0.28
N GLU A 431 26.53 0.73 -0.18
CA GLU A 431 27.77 1.32 0.32
C GLU A 431 27.65 1.78 1.79
N GLN A 432 26.53 2.39 2.20
CA GLN A 432 26.30 2.74 3.60
C GLN A 432 26.23 1.50 4.50
N THR A 433 25.59 0.44 4.04
CA THR A 433 25.48 -0.84 4.74
C THR A 433 26.85 -1.49 4.91
N ALA A 434 27.67 -1.53 3.86
CA ALA A 434 29.04 -2.04 3.96
C ALA A 434 29.89 -1.23 4.95
N ALA A 435 29.77 0.10 4.93
CA ALA A 435 30.45 0.97 5.89
C ALA A 435 30.00 0.71 7.33
N LEU A 436 28.71 0.43 7.53
CA LEU A 436 28.16 0.11 8.84
C LEU A 436 28.72 -1.21 9.39
N VAL A 437 28.80 -2.24 8.54
CA VAL A 437 29.44 -3.52 8.91
C VAL A 437 30.90 -3.29 9.31
N CYS A 438 31.65 -2.52 8.52
CA CYS A 438 33.02 -2.15 8.85
C CYS A 438 33.11 -1.43 10.20
N LEU A 439 32.30 -0.38 10.43
CA LEU A 439 32.27 0.34 11.71
C LEU A 439 31.92 -0.56 12.90
N CYS A 440 31.08 -1.58 12.70
CA CYS A 440 30.74 -2.56 13.73
C CYS A 440 31.96 -3.44 14.08
N TYR A 441 32.65 -3.99 13.08
CA TYR A 441 33.85 -4.81 13.29
C TYR A 441 35.04 -4.01 13.83
N GLU A 442 35.15 -2.73 13.47
CA GLU A 442 36.16 -1.81 14.00
C GLU A 442 35.82 -1.31 15.42
N GLY A 443 34.70 -1.76 16.01
CA GLY A 443 34.28 -1.40 17.38
C GLY A 443 33.81 0.06 17.54
N VAL A 444 33.52 0.75 16.44
CA VAL A 444 33.06 2.15 16.45
C VAL A 444 31.54 2.24 16.69
N ILE A 445 30.82 1.20 16.30
CA ILE A 445 29.39 1.04 16.55
C ILE A 445 29.18 -0.32 17.23
N ASP A 446 28.43 -0.32 18.33
CA ASP A 446 28.07 -1.55 19.02
C ASP A 446 27.03 -2.36 18.24
N LYS A 447 27.22 -3.68 18.18
CA LYS A 447 26.29 -4.62 17.57
C LYS A 447 24.92 -4.57 18.26
N VAL A 448 24.87 -4.43 19.59
CA VAL A 448 23.61 -4.33 20.35
C VAL A 448 22.82 -3.07 19.95
N ALA A 449 23.52 -1.98 19.66
CA ALA A 449 22.88 -0.75 19.16
C ALA A 449 22.27 -0.95 17.76
N LEU A 450 22.88 -1.79 16.92
CA LEU A 450 22.36 -2.13 15.60
C LEU A 450 21.21 -3.14 15.65
N GLU A 451 21.23 -4.08 16.60
CA GLU A 451 20.11 -5.01 16.85
C GLU A 451 18.88 -4.25 17.37
N SER A 452 19.06 -3.37 18.36
CA SER A 452 17.98 -2.59 18.97
C SER A 452 17.34 -1.57 18.01
N ASN A 453 18.07 -1.08 17.01
CA ASN A 453 17.53 -0.18 15.98
C ASN A 453 17.05 -0.92 14.71
N GLY A 454 17.16 -2.25 14.69
CA GLY A 454 16.72 -3.12 13.59
C GLY A 454 17.60 -3.07 12.34
N SER A 455 18.80 -2.50 12.41
CA SER A 455 19.78 -2.56 11.31
C SER A 455 20.40 -3.95 11.18
N ILE A 456 20.49 -4.69 12.28
CA ILE A 456 20.87 -6.11 12.33
C ILE A 456 19.70 -6.90 12.88
N LYS A 457 19.53 -8.14 12.40
CA LYS A 457 18.63 -9.13 12.98
C LYS A 457 19.37 -10.15 13.80
#